data_AF-A0A958UDF1-F1
#
_entry.id   AF-A0A958UDF1-F1
#
_cell.length_a   1.000
_cell.length_b   1.000
_cell.length_c   1.000
_cell.angle_alpha   90.00
_cell.angle_beta   90.00
_cell.angle_gamma   90.00
#
_symmetry.space_group_name_H-M   'P 1'
#
loop_
_entity.id
_entity.type
_entity.pdbx_description
1 polymer ?
#
loop_
_entity_poly.entity_id
_entity_poly.type
_entity_poly.pdbx_seq_one_letter_code
_entity_poly.pdbx_strand_id
1 'polypeptide(L)'
;MEQKKTIKNIIKAILLLSVVTLTFCGKGEEVVTFSNEGLMTKNSEVISLMMEVVGTSNQQSFTKSDFATEQDDTCTDFRYPITFYLNEELAEAIVINSDQEFIDFINSLADDQYFYIYFPIILLDVDGEETIIYNLEELKGTLVYALDACDNVPQNDDGDDDDNDDGSDDNDDGSDDDDSDNDGNNYRYCDKNGKKVYICHKGNTICVSVNAIWGHINQHEEDYLGQCND
;
A
#
# COMPACT_ATOMS: atom_id res chain seq x y z
N MET A 1 -19.51 38.49 -63.31
CA MET A 1 -19.49 38.57 -61.84
C MET A 1 -19.84 37.25 -61.14
N GLU A 2 -20.33 36.22 -61.84
CA GLU A 2 -20.72 34.93 -61.22
C GLU A 2 -19.56 34.02 -60.79
N GLN A 3 -18.46 33.96 -61.56
CA GLN A 3 -17.31 33.07 -61.28
C GLN A 3 -16.71 33.24 -59.87
N LYS A 4 -16.71 34.46 -59.33
CA LYS A 4 -16.17 34.77 -57.99
C LYS A 4 -17.06 34.28 -56.84
N LYS A 5 -18.37 34.11 -57.08
CA LYS A 5 -19.34 33.67 -56.07
C LYS A 5 -19.25 32.17 -55.84
N THR A 6 -19.01 31.40 -56.91
CA THR A 6 -18.89 29.94 -56.88
C THR A 6 -17.61 29.50 -56.17
N ILE A 7 -16.47 30.16 -56.43
CA ILE A 7 -15.18 29.85 -55.77
C ILE A 7 -15.24 30.10 -54.26
N LYS A 8 -15.93 31.16 -53.82
CA LYS A 8 -16.07 31.50 -52.39
C LYS A 8 -16.91 30.47 -51.62
N ASN A 9 -17.89 29.85 -52.28
CA ASN A 9 -18.70 28.78 -51.69
C ASN A 9 -17.97 27.43 -51.64
N ILE A 10 -17.11 27.15 -52.63
CA ILE A 10 -16.27 25.93 -52.66
C ILE A 10 -15.20 26.00 -51.56
N ILE A 11 -14.55 27.14 -51.36
CA ILE A 11 -13.55 27.31 -50.29
C ILE A 11 -14.19 27.16 -48.90
N LYS A 12 -15.41 27.67 -48.69
CA LYS A 12 -16.16 27.44 -47.44
C LYS A 12 -16.52 25.97 -47.23
N ALA A 13 -16.87 25.25 -48.28
CA ALA A 13 -17.19 23.82 -48.19
C ALA A 13 -15.95 22.97 -47.87
N ILE A 14 -14.78 23.32 -48.42
CA ILE A 14 -13.50 22.62 -48.15
C ILE A 14 -13.02 22.88 -46.72
N LEU A 15 -13.14 24.12 -46.21
CA LEU A 15 -12.80 24.46 -44.83
C LEU A 15 -13.69 23.77 -43.79
N LEU A 16 -14.95 23.48 -44.13
CA LEU A 16 -15.88 22.73 -43.28
C LEU A 16 -15.60 21.23 -43.30
N LEU A 17 -15.08 20.69 -44.42
CA LEU A 17 -14.78 19.27 -44.54
C LEU A 17 -13.52 18.86 -43.76
N SER A 18 -12.52 19.75 -43.65
CA SER A 18 -11.29 19.51 -42.86
C SER A 18 -11.51 19.54 -41.35
N VAL A 19 -12.57 20.20 -40.86
CA VAL A 19 -12.90 20.24 -39.43
C VAL A 19 -13.59 18.95 -38.97
N VAL A 20 -14.27 18.24 -39.89
CA VAL A 20 -14.99 17.00 -39.58
C VAL A 20 -14.05 15.78 -39.45
N THR A 21 -12.86 15.83 -40.05
CA THR A 21 -11.88 14.73 -39.99
C THR A 21 -10.98 14.74 -38.74
N LEU A 22 -11.08 15.75 -37.86
CA LEU A 22 -10.31 15.79 -36.61
C LEU A 22 -11.06 15.18 -35.40
N THR A 23 -12.29 14.69 -35.60
CA THR A 23 -13.10 14.03 -34.54
C THR A 23 -13.02 12.51 -34.55
N PHE A 24 -12.09 11.90 -35.29
CA PHE A 24 -11.68 10.54 -34.99
C PHE A 24 -10.73 10.59 -33.79
N CYS A 25 -11.33 10.66 -32.59
CA CYS A 25 -10.67 10.23 -31.38
C CYS A 25 -10.29 8.76 -31.62
N GLY A 26 -9.04 8.52 -31.98
CA GLY A 26 -8.49 7.18 -31.99
C GLY A 26 -8.74 6.62 -30.60
N LYS A 27 -9.57 5.57 -30.51
CA LYS A 27 -9.36 4.59 -29.46
C LYS A 27 -8.02 3.97 -29.82
N GLY A 28 -6.95 4.56 -29.29
CA GLY A 28 -5.65 3.91 -29.27
C GLY A 28 -5.89 2.59 -28.57
N GLU A 29 -5.68 1.50 -29.28
CA GLU A 29 -5.48 0.21 -28.68
C GLU A 29 -4.17 0.36 -27.92
N GLU A 30 -4.29 0.59 -26.61
CA GLU A 30 -3.14 0.70 -25.73
C GLU A 30 -2.55 -0.70 -25.66
N VAL A 31 -1.46 -0.91 -26.41
CA VAL A 31 -0.69 -2.15 -26.33
C VAL A 31 -0.12 -2.19 -24.92
N VAL A 32 -0.74 -2.97 -24.03
CA VAL A 32 -0.21 -3.25 -22.71
C VAL A 32 1.08 -4.03 -22.91
N THR A 33 2.21 -3.33 -22.81
CA THR A 33 3.51 -3.98 -22.79
C THR A 33 3.72 -4.55 -21.39
N PHE A 34 3.51 -5.86 -21.24
CA PHE A 34 3.82 -6.55 -20.00
C PHE A 34 5.35 -6.61 -19.84
N SER A 35 5.86 -5.92 -18.82
CA SER A 35 7.19 -6.18 -18.28
C SER A 35 7.08 -7.44 -17.41
N ASN A 36 8.12 -8.29 -17.40
CA ASN A 36 8.17 -9.46 -16.49
C ASN A 36 8.10 -9.06 -15.01
N GLU A 37 8.25 -7.77 -14.69
CA GLU A 37 8.22 -7.18 -13.35
C GLU A 37 6.88 -7.31 -12.61
N GLY A 38 5.84 -7.83 -13.26
CA GLY A 38 4.54 -8.17 -12.64
C GLY A 38 4.20 -9.66 -12.64
N LEU A 39 5.04 -10.52 -13.24
CA LEU A 39 4.74 -11.95 -13.42
C LEU A 39 4.92 -12.74 -12.13
N MET A 40 3.91 -13.51 -11.76
CA MET A 40 3.91 -14.29 -10.52
C MET A 40 3.03 -15.53 -10.62
N THR A 41 3.16 -16.41 -9.61
CA THR A 41 2.32 -17.59 -9.42
C THR A 41 1.65 -17.53 -8.05
N LYS A 42 0.64 -18.39 -7.85
CA LYS A 42 -0.10 -18.51 -6.59
C LYS A 42 0.79 -18.72 -5.37
N ASN A 43 1.91 -19.43 -5.55
CA ASN A 43 2.84 -19.81 -4.48
C ASN A 43 4.02 -18.84 -4.34
N SER A 44 3.96 -17.67 -4.99
CA SER A 44 4.99 -16.65 -4.83
C SER A 44 4.91 -16.02 -3.43
N GLU A 45 6.06 -15.60 -2.92
CA GLU A 45 6.18 -14.93 -1.62
C GLU A 45 5.30 -13.67 -1.53
N VAL A 46 5.19 -12.92 -2.63
CA VAL A 46 4.34 -11.72 -2.70
C VAL A 46 2.86 -12.07 -2.49
N ILE A 47 2.36 -13.17 -3.07
CA ILE A 47 0.98 -13.60 -2.82
C ILE A 47 0.79 -14.02 -1.38
N SER A 48 1.75 -14.73 -0.77
CA SER A 48 1.65 -15.08 0.64
C SER A 48 1.52 -13.84 1.51
N LEU A 49 2.33 -12.80 1.27
CA LEU A 49 2.26 -11.53 1.99
C LEU A 49 0.94 -10.79 1.74
N MET A 50 0.47 -10.73 0.49
CA MET A 50 -0.83 -10.12 0.17
C MET A 50 -1.98 -10.88 0.86
N MET A 51 -1.94 -12.22 0.85
CA MET A 51 -2.90 -13.10 1.50
C MET A 51 -2.86 -12.96 3.03
N GLU A 52 -1.70 -12.67 3.60
CA GLU A 52 -1.54 -12.41 5.03
C GLU A 52 -2.21 -11.08 5.42
N VAL A 53 -1.96 -10.02 4.66
CA VAL A 53 -2.63 -8.71 4.86
C VAL A 53 -4.15 -8.84 4.82
N VAL A 54 -4.72 -9.45 3.77
CA VAL A 54 -6.19 -9.61 3.64
C VAL A 54 -6.77 -10.69 4.57
N GLY A 55 -5.97 -11.70 4.92
CA GLY A 55 -6.38 -12.93 5.60
C GLY A 55 -6.49 -12.79 7.11
N THR A 56 -5.89 -11.74 7.67
CA THR A 56 -6.10 -11.28 9.05
C THR A 56 -7.59 -11.17 9.43
N SER A 57 -8.49 -11.03 8.45
CA SER A 57 -9.93 -10.92 8.68
C SER A 57 -10.68 -12.24 8.95
N ASN A 58 -10.13 -13.45 8.72
CA ASN A 58 -11.01 -14.65 8.81
C ASN A 58 -10.46 -16.05 9.16
N GLN A 59 -9.17 -16.30 9.38
CA GLN A 59 -8.73 -17.60 9.91
C GLN A 59 -7.46 -17.48 10.78
N GLN A 60 -7.66 -17.63 12.10
CA GLN A 60 -6.74 -18.32 13.00
C GLN A 60 -5.36 -17.66 13.22
N SER A 61 -5.35 -16.65 14.10
CA SER A 61 -4.37 -16.40 15.16
C SER A 61 -3.00 -17.11 14.99
N PHE A 62 -2.01 -16.36 14.49
CA PHE A 62 -0.67 -16.45 15.01
C PHE A 62 -0.54 -15.35 16.08
N THR A 63 -0.89 -15.73 17.32
CA THR A 63 -0.55 -15.00 18.56
C THR A 63 -0.77 -13.49 18.55
N LYS A 64 -1.97 -13.02 18.21
CA LYS A 64 -2.42 -11.69 18.67
C LYS A 64 -3.16 -11.89 19.98
N SER A 65 -2.51 -11.56 21.09
CA SER A 65 -3.11 -11.56 22.42
C SER A 65 -4.16 -10.45 22.49
N ASP A 66 -5.40 -10.89 22.60
CA ASP A 66 -6.59 -10.24 23.15
C ASP A 66 -6.42 -8.83 23.76
N PHE A 67 -6.44 -7.78 22.93
CA PHE A 67 -7.15 -6.53 23.24
C PHE A 67 -7.41 -5.69 21.97
N ALA A 68 -8.40 -6.10 21.18
CA ALA A 68 -8.88 -5.33 20.03
C ALA A 68 -10.12 -4.51 20.44
N THR A 69 -9.98 -3.19 20.53
CA THR A 69 -11.13 -2.29 20.52
C THR A 69 -11.53 -2.01 19.07
N GLU A 70 -12.49 -2.75 18.50
CA GLU A 70 -13.34 -2.42 17.31
C GLU A 70 -12.72 -1.58 16.16
N GLN A 71 -11.40 -1.64 15.95
CA GLN A 71 -10.67 -0.83 14.99
C GLN A 71 -9.63 -1.72 14.35
N ASP A 72 -9.80 -1.87 13.05
CA ASP A 72 -8.99 -2.61 12.09
C ASP A 72 -7.62 -3.09 12.61
N ASP A 73 -7.51 -4.41 12.78
CA ASP A 73 -6.32 -5.06 13.32
C ASP A 73 -5.10 -5.01 12.39
N THR A 74 -5.29 -4.51 11.16
CA THR A 74 -4.26 -4.44 10.11
C THR A 74 -3.46 -3.13 10.17
N CYS A 75 -2.20 -3.09 9.74
CA CYS A 75 -1.47 -1.81 9.58
C CYS A 75 -1.47 -1.28 8.15
N THR A 76 -1.98 -2.08 7.24
CA THR A 76 -1.99 -1.79 5.82
C THR A 76 -3.18 -2.50 5.19
N ASP A 77 -3.80 -1.84 4.23
CA ASP A 77 -4.93 -2.37 3.47
C ASP A 77 -4.75 -2.07 1.98
N PHE A 78 -5.37 -2.85 1.11
CA PHE A 78 -5.37 -2.61 -0.32
C PHE A 78 -6.48 -1.63 -0.70
N ARG A 79 -6.10 -0.57 -1.41
CA ARG A 79 -7.12 0.25 -2.09
C ARG A 79 -7.57 -0.45 -3.37
N TYR A 80 -8.76 -1.04 -3.29
CA TYR A 80 -9.43 -1.60 -4.46
C TYR A 80 -9.95 -0.51 -5.42
N PRO A 81 -10.08 -0.82 -6.73
CA PRO A 81 -9.84 -2.13 -7.35
C PRO A 81 -8.38 -2.40 -7.73
N ILE A 82 -8.00 -3.69 -7.72
CA ILE A 82 -6.72 -4.19 -8.25
C ILE A 82 -6.99 -5.01 -9.51
N THR A 83 -6.18 -4.80 -10.55
CA THR A 83 -6.35 -5.50 -11.83
C THR A 83 -5.26 -6.55 -12.02
N PHE A 84 -5.66 -7.76 -12.43
CA PHE A 84 -4.79 -8.86 -12.80
C PHE A 84 -5.01 -9.29 -14.25
N TYR A 85 -4.02 -9.93 -14.85
CA TYR A 85 -4.07 -10.49 -16.20
C TYR A 85 -3.61 -11.94 -16.21
N LEU A 86 -4.35 -12.81 -16.90
CA LEU A 86 -3.93 -14.19 -17.16
C LEU A 86 -3.24 -14.24 -18.53
N ASN A 87 -1.93 -14.52 -18.53
CA ASN A 87 -1.04 -14.56 -19.71
C ASN A 87 -0.76 -13.18 -20.37
N GLU A 88 0.14 -13.11 -21.35
CA GLU A 88 0.64 -11.84 -21.92
C GLU A 88 -0.07 -11.41 -23.24
N GLU A 89 -0.61 -12.34 -24.02
CA GLU A 89 -0.93 -12.04 -25.44
C GLU A 89 -2.38 -11.60 -25.70
N LEU A 90 -3.35 -12.00 -24.86
CA LEU A 90 -4.79 -11.70 -25.02
C LEU A 90 -5.54 -11.72 -23.66
N ALA A 91 -4.91 -11.20 -22.61
CA ALA A 91 -5.43 -11.37 -21.27
C ALA A 91 -6.71 -10.58 -21.02
N GLU A 92 -7.76 -11.29 -20.60
CA GLU A 92 -8.93 -10.68 -19.98
C GLU A 92 -8.50 -10.06 -18.65
N ALA A 93 -8.81 -8.78 -18.47
CA ALA A 93 -8.55 -8.08 -17.23
C ALA A 93 -9.48 -8.63 -16.13
N ILE A 94 -8.88 -9.16 -15.06
CA ILE A 94 -9.58 -9.59 -13.86
C ILE A 94 -9.52 -8.43 -12.88
N VAL A 95 -10.66 -7.80 -12.62
CA VAL A 95 -10.76 -6.67 -11.69
C VAL A 95 -11.28 -7.19 -10.37
N ILE A 96 -10.47 -7.06 -9.34
CA ILE A 96 -10.75 -7.46 -7.97
C ILE A 96 -11.14 -6.22 -7.18
N ASN A 97 -12.28 -6.27 -6.47
CA ASN A 97 -12.88 -5.11 -5.80
C ASN A 97 -12.95 -5.25 -4.27
N SER A 98 -12.49 -6.37 -3.72
CA SER A 98 -12.47 -6.62 -2.27
C SER A 98 -11.49 -7.73 -1.90
N ASP A 99 -11.14 -7.82 -0.62
CA ASP A 99 -10.34 -8.90 -0.05
C ASP A 99 -10.91 -10.28 -0.33
N GLN A 100 -12.23 -10.43 -0.20
CA GLN A 100 -12.88 -11.70 -0.48
C GLN A 100 -12.74 -12.10 -1.96
N GLU A 101 -12.90 -11.14 -2.89
CA GLU A 101 -12.67 -11.40 -4.31
C GLU A 101 -11.20 -11.75 -4.59
N PHE A 102 -10.25 -11.12 -3.89
CA PHE A 102 -8.82 -11.43 -4.01
C PHE A 102 -8.52 -12.85 -3.52
N ILE A 103 -8.98 -13.21 -2.32
CA ILE A 103 -8.84 -14.54 -1.73
C ILE A 103 -9.45 -15.60 -2.65
N ASP A 104 -10.66 -15.38 -3.14
CA ASP A 104 -11.36 -16.30 -4.04
C ASP A 104 -10.60 -16.46 -5.37
N PHE A 105 -10.09 -15.35 -5.93
CA PHE A 105 -9.26 -15.36 -7.13
C PHE A 105 -8.02 -16.23 -6.90
N ILE A 106 -7.19 -15.95 -5.89
CA ILE A 106 -5.97 -16.70 -5.59
C ILE A 106 -6.27 -18.18 -5.33
N ASN A 107 -7.34 -18.49 -4.60
CA ASN A 107 -7.74 -19.87 -4.33
C ASN A 107 -8.21 -20.62 -5.57
N SER A 108 -8.78 -19.93 -6.56
CA SER A 108 -9.24 -20.52 -7.82
C SER A 108 -8.10 -20.86 -8.80
N LEU A 109 -6.92 -20.27 -8.62
CA LEU A 109 -5.75 -20.50 -9.49
C LEU A 109 -5.15 -21.89 -9.27
N ALA A 110 -4.73 -22.52 -10.37
CA ALA A 110 -3.87 -23.70 -10.33
C ALA A 110 -2.43 -23.32 -9.93
N ASP A 111 -1.67 -24.26 -9.36
CA ASP A 111 -0.32 -24.01 -8.85
C ASP A 111 0.69 -23.60 -9.94
N ASP A 112 0.48 -24.03 -11.17
CA ASP A 112 1.29 -23.74 -12.36
C ASP A 112 0.75 -22.59 -13.21
N GLN A 113 -0.32 -21.92 -12.76
CA GLN A 113 -0.90 -20.80 -13.46
C GLN A 113 -0.12 -19.51 -13.17
N TYR A 114 0.29 -18.85 -14.25
CA TYR A 114 0.96 -17.56 -14.22
C TYR A 114 -0.04 -16.43 -14.42
N PHE A 115 0.18 -15.33 -13.71
CA PHE A 115 -0.62 -14.12 -13.84
C PHE A 115 0.23 -12.89 -13.55
N TYR A 116 -0.31 -11.74 -13.94
CA TYR A 116 0.34 -10.44 -13.79
C TYR A 116 -0.54 -9.54 -12.95
N ILE A 117 0.04 -8.78 -12.05
CA ILE A 117 -0.62 -7.63 -11.42
C ILE A 117 -0.37 -6.38 -12.26
N TYR A 118 -1.40 -5.55 -12.44
CA TYR A 118 -1.29 -4.29 -13.15
C TYR A 118 -0.91 -3.18 -12.16
N PHE A 119 0.30 -2.65 -12.31
CA PHE A 119 0.77 -1.51 -11.55
C PHE A 119 0.40 -0.18 -12.22
N PRO A 120 0.30 0.92 -11.45
CA PRO A 120 0.49 0.97 -10.01
C PRO A 120 -0.71 0.44 -9.22
N ILE A 121 -0.46 -0.06 -8.00
CA ILE A 121 -1.50 -0.32 -6.99
C ILE A 121 -1.31 0.63 -5.80
N ILE A 122 -2.30 0.70 -4.93
CA ILE A 122 -2.30 1.62 -3.79
C ILE A 122 -2.55 0.84 -2.51
N LEU A 123 -1.69 1.06 -1.51
CA LEU A 123 -1.90 0.63 -0.13
C LEU A 123 -2.42 1.81 0.69
N LEU A 124 -3.31 1.52 1.62
CA LEU A 124 -3.80 2.45 2.63
C LEU A 124 -3.13 2.10 3.96
N ASP A 125 -2.76 3.10 4.72
CA ASP A 125 -2.43 2.89 6.13
C ASP A 125 -3.67 3.07 7.02
N VAL A 126 -3.48 2.97 8.34
CA VAL A 126 -4.58 3.09 9.32
C VAL A 126 -5.27 4.46 9.33
N ASP A 127 -4.61 5.50 8.84
CA ASP A 127 -5.17 6.83 8.70
C ASP A 127 -5.89 7.01 7.34
N GLY A 128 -5.82 5.99 6.48
CA GLY A 128 -6.32 6.02 5.11
C GLY A 128 -5.40 6.76 4.14
N GLU A 129 -4.15 7.03 4.52
CA GLU A 129 -3.16 7.69 3.65
C GLU A 129 -2.65 6.71 2.59
N GLU A 130 -2.47 7.21 1.37
CA GLU A 130 -2.17 6.39 0.21
C GLU A 130 -0.66 6.24 -0.04
N THR A 131 -0.20 4.99 -0.17
CA THR A 131 1.13 4.64 -0.67
C THR A 131 1.01 4.01 -2.04
N ILE A 132 1.60 4.64 -3.07
CA ILE A 132 1.57 4.16 -4.45
C ILE A 132 2.73 3.19 -4.68
N ILE A 133 2.42 2.01 -5.21
CA ILE A 133 3.37 0.93 -5.48
C ILE A 133 3.48 0.71 -6.99
N TYR A 134 4.69 0.76 -7.56
CA TYR A 134 4.91 0.72 -9.01
C TYR A 134 5.39 -0.63 -9.56
N ASN A 135 5.85 -1.55 -8.72
CA ASN A 135 6.37 -2.85 -9.14
C ASN A 135 6.32 -3.90 -8.02
N LEU A 136 6.62 -5.16 -8.33
CA LEU A 136 6.60 -6.26 -7.36
C LEU A 136 7.65 -6.12 -6.26
N GLU A 137 8.80 -5.49 -6.52
CA GLU A 137 9.85 -5.32 -5.52
C GLU A 137 9.42 -4.34 -4.44
N GLU A 138 8.86 -3.19 -4.85
CA GLU A 138 8.22 -2.21 -3.98
C GLU A 138 7.07 -2.83 -3.18
N LEU A 139 6.21 -3.60 -3.84
CA LEU A 139 5.08 -4.28 -3.18
C LEU A 139 5.59 -5.21 -2.09
N LYS A 140 6.48 -6.14 -2.46
CA LYS A 140 7.07 -7.11 -1.53
C LYS A 140 7.68 -6.40 -0.34
N GLY A 141 8.55 -5.45 -0.61
CA GLY A 141 9.30 -4.74 0.42
C GLY A 141 8.40 -3.98 1.38
N THR A 142 7.40 -3.28 0.84
CA THR A 142 6.42 -2.54 1.63
C THR A 142 5.61 -3.48 2.54
N LEU A 143 5.13 -4.61 2.01
CA LEU A 143 4.36 -5.58 2.79
C LEU A 143 5.20 -6.23 3.90
N VAL A 144 6.47 -6.54 3.63
CA VAL A 144 7.39 -7.08 4.65
C VAL A 144 7.55 -6.11 5.81
N TYR A 145 7.85 -4.83 5.55
CA TYR A 145 8.00 -3.86 6.63
C TYR A 145 6.68 -3.57 7.35
N ALA A 146 5.55 -3.53 6.64
CA ALA A 146 4.25 -3.31 7.24
C ALA A 146 3.87 -4.44 8.20
N LEU A 147 3.98 -5.70 7.77
CA LEU A 147 3.67 -6.88 8.60
C LEU A 147 4.65 -7.01 9.78
N ASP A 148 5.95 -6.83 9.53
CA ASP A 148 6.96 -6.91 10.57
C ASP A 148 6.77 -5.83 11.63
N ALA A 149 6.42 -4.59 11.27
CA ALA A 149 6.05 -3.57 12.24
C ALA A 149 4.71 -3.90 12.96
N CYS A 150 3.71 -4.44 12.26
CA CYS A 150 2.43 -4.80 12.87
C CYS A 150 2.55 -5.81 14.03
N ASP A 151 3.36 -6.84 13.84
CA ASP A 151 3.50 -7.94 14.82
C ASP A 151 4.25 -7.50 16.08
N ASN A 152 4.91 -6.36 15.97
CA ASN A 152 5.90 -5.84 16.87
C ASN A 152 5.41 -4.53 17.52
N VAL A 153 4.10 -4.26 17.53
CA VAL A 153 3.56 -3.12 18.27
C VAL A 153 3.59 -3.44 19.76
N PRO A 154 4.23 -2.61 20.61
CA PRO A 154 4.22 -2.79 22.06
C PRO A 154 2.77 -2.89 22.54
N GLN A 155 2.46 -3.97 23.26
CA GLN A 155 1.16 -4.09 23.93
C GLN A 155 1.19 -3.09 25.09
N ASN A 156 0.44 -1.99 24.98
CA ASN A 156 0.18 -1.14 26.13
C ASN A 156 -0.69 -1.95 27.11
N ASP A 157 -0.05 -2.67 28.03
CA ASP A 157 -0.69 -3.27 29.20
C ASP A 157 -1.00 -2.15 30.20
N ASP A 158 -1.85 -1.22 29.78
CA ASP A 158 -2.55 -0.33 30.71
C ASP A 158 -3.68 -1.17 31.34
N GLY A 159 -3.28 -2.13 32.17
CA GLY A 159 -4.16 -2.84 33.08
C GLY A 159 -4.75 -1.82 34.06
N ASP A 160 -6.00 -1.43 33.79
CA ASP A 160 -6.89 -0.73 34.71
C ASP A 160 -6.83 -1.38 36.12
N ASP A 161 -6.39 -0.59 37.09
CA ASP A 161 -6.94 -0.44 38.43
C ASP A 161 -7.53 -1.68 39.12
N ASP A 162 -6.68 -2.39 39.87
CA ASP A 162 -7.10 -3.00 41.14
C ASP A 162 -6.48 -2.19 42.29
N ASP A 163 -7.25 -1.20 42.75
CA ASP A 163 -7.14 -0.50 44.02
C ASP A 163 -6.64 -1.42 45.15
N ASN A 164 -5.39 -1.24 45.57
CA ASN A 164 -4.99 -1.48 46.95
C ASN A 164 -4.24 -0.26 47.48
N ASP A 165 -5.04 0.64 48.02
CA ASP A 165 -4.73 1.57 49.11
C ASP A 165 -3.78 0.93 50.16
N ASP A 166 -2.50 1.32 50.13
CA ASP A 166 -1.71 1.52 51.35
C ASP A 166 -0.60 2.53 51.06
N GLY A 167 -0.75 3.72 51.66
CA GLY A 167 -0.03 4.91 51.28
C GLY A 167 1.43 4.97 51.71
N SER A 168 2.17 5.89 51.10
CA SER A 168 3.12 6.79 51.76
C SER A 168 3.53 7.89 50.78
N ASP A 169 3.42 9.13 51.23
CA ASP A 169 3.89 10.35 50.59
C ASP A 169 5.39 10.26 50.23
N ASP A 170 5.78 10.75 49.04
CA ASP A 170 6.88 11.70 48.88
C ASP A 170 6.90 12.31 47.46
N ASN A 171 7.13 13.61 47.41
CA ASN A 171 7.21 14.44 46.21
C ASN A 171 8.50 14.15 45.42
N ASP A 172 8.43 13.94 44.11
CA ASP A 172 9.51 14.35 43.20
C ASP A 172 8.99 14.68 41.79
N ASP A 173 9.76 15.55 41.15
CA ASP A 173 9.51 16.42 40.00
C ASP A 173 9.58 15.68 38.65
N GLY A 174 9.10 16.36 37.61
CA GLY A 174 8.79 15.78 36.30
C GLY A 174 9.93 15.08 35.54
N SER A 175 9.51 14.08 34.76
CA SER A 175 9.95 13.81 33.38
C SER A 175 9.06 12.70 32.83
N ASP A 176 8.10 13.05 31.97
CA ASP A 176 7.40 12.10 31.12
C ASP A 176 8.39 11.65 30.02
N ASP A 177 9.35 10.83 30.41
CA ASP A 177 10.14 10.03 29.48
C ASP A 177 9.56 8.61 29.56
N ASP A 178 8.43 8.39 28.86
CA ASP A 178 7.93 7.05 28.52
C ASP A 178 8.91 6.39 27.52
N ASP A 179 10.15 6.19 27.95
CA ASP A 179 11.06 5.23 27.35
C ASP A 179 10.60 3.84 27.81
N SER A 180 9.57 3.34 27.14
CA SER A 180 9.29 1.90 27.03
C SER A 180 10.40 1.24 26.19
N ASP A 181 11.64 1.39 26.62
CA ASP A 181 12.78 0.60 26.17
C ASP A 181 12.72 -0.73 26.91
N ASN A 182 12.24 -1.78 26.23
CA ASN A 182 12.92 -3.09 26.13
C ASN A 182 11.97 -4.15 25.57
N ASP A 183 11.76 -4.12 24.25
CA ASP A 183 11.45 -5.34 23.50
C ASP A 183 12.40 -5.39 22.31
N GLY A 184 12.92 -6.59 21.99
CA GLY A 184 14.00 -6.84 21.02
C GLY A 184 13.64 -6.55 19.56
N ASN A 185 13.14 -5.36 19.31
CA ASN A 185 12.33 -4.99 18.18
C ASN A 185 12.94 -3.74 17.52
N ASN A 186 13.12 -3.80 16.19
CA ASN A 186 13.90 -2.82 15.45
C ASN A 186 13.13 -1.52 15.14
N TYR A 187 11.89 -1.40 15.63
CA TYR A 187 11.00 -0.28 15.33
C TYR A 187 10.82 0.63 16.54
N ARG A 188 11.09 1.92 16.33
CA ARG A 188 10.70 2.98 17.26
C ARG A 188 9.46 3.66 16.74
N TYR A 189 8.32 3.43 17.39
CA TYR A 189 7.04 4.00 16.99
C TYR A 189 6.93 5.47 17.38
N CYS A 190 6.25 6.23 16.53
CA CYS A 190 6.00 7.67 16.73
C CYS A 190 4.51 8.00 16.84
N ASP A 191 3.65 6.98 16.82
CA ASP A 191 2.22 7.06 17.06
C ASP A 191 1.80 6.05 18.14
N LYS A 192 0.61 6.26 18.71
CA LYS A 192 0.08 5.41 19.79
C LYS A 192 -0.45 4.06 19.30
N ASN A 193 -0.70 3.93 18.00
CA ASN A 193 -1.32 2.74 17.43
C ASN A 193 -0.26 1.74 16.89
N GLY A 194 1.03 2.11 16.93
CA GLY A 194 2.12 1.31 16.40
C GLY A 194 2.12 1.20 14.87
N LYS A 195 1.61 2.21 14.17
CA LYS A 195 1.40 2.20 12.71
C LYS A 195 2.29 3.22 12.00
N LYS A 196 3.03 4.03 12.76
CA LYS A 196 4.05 4.95 12.27
C LYS A 196 5.33 4.77 13.04
N VAL A 197 6.45 4.84 12.32
CA VAL A 197 7.79 4.66 12.87
C VAL A 197 8.67 5.86 12.59
N TYR A 198 9.66 6.05 13.46
CA TYR A 198 10.75 6.98 13.21
C TYR A 198 11.71 6.40 12.17
N ILE A 199 12.10 7.24 11.22
CA ILE A 199 13.19 6.98 10.28
C ILE A 199 14.14 8.17 10.32
N CYS A 200 15.44 7.91 10.31
CA CYS A 200 16.43 8.91 9.99
C CYS A 200 16.55 9.02 8.47
N HIS A 201 16.03 10.10 7.90
CA HIS A 201 16.13 10.38 6.47
C HIS A 201 17.07 11.55 6.24
N LYS A 202 18.23 11.30 5.64
CA LYS A 202 19.24 12.34 5.32
C LYS A 202 19.58 13.25 6.51
N GLY A 203 19.72 12.67 7.70
CA GLY A 203 20.04 13.39 8.93
C GLY A 203 18.86 14.14 9.57
N ASN A 204 17.62 13.91 9.10
CA ASN A 204 16.41 14.40 9.75
C ASN A 204 15.56 13.23 10.26
N THR A 205 15.22 13.25 11.54
CA THR A 205 14.24 12.32 12.11
C THR A 205 12.85 12.68 11.58
N ILE A 206 12.19 11.74 10.91
CA ILE A 206 10.81 11.88 10.42
C ILE A 206 9.94 10.75 10.99
N CYS A 207 8.66 11.03 11.17
CA CYS A 207 7.64 10.06 11.57
C CYS A 207 6.83 9.69 10.33
N VAL A 208 6.85 8.43 9.92
CA VAL A 208 6.24 7.97 8.67
C VAL A 208 5.40 6.71 8.88
N SER A 209 4.43 6.51 8.00
CA SER A 209 3.65 5.28 7.91
C SER A 209 4.55 4.06 7.71
N VAL A 210 4.17 2.90 8.27
CA VAL A 210 4.88 1.63 8.04
C VAL A 210 4.93 1.26 6.55
N ASN A 211 3.94 1.70 5.76
CA ASN A 211 3.92 1.53 4.31
C ASN A 211 5.04 2.31 3.59
N ALA A 212 5.56 3.37 4.20
CA ALA A 212 6.59 4.21 3.58
C ALA A 212 8.02 3.74 3.89
N ILE A 213 8.20 2.79 4.81
CA ILE A 213 9.53 2.37 5.30
C ILE A 213 10.42 1.92 4.16
N TRP A 214 9.92 1.03 3.29
CA TRP A 214 10.70 0.51 2.17
C TRP A 214 11.20 1.63 1.25
N GLY A 215 10.33 2.58 0.93
CA GLY A 215 10.64 3.70 0.04
C GLY A 215 11.73 4.63 0.60
N HIS A 216 11.83 4.74 1.92
CA HIS A 216 12.90 5.51 2.56
C HIS A 216 14.21 4.71 2.64
N ILE A 217 14.18 3.51 3.21
CA ILE A 217 15.40 2.76 3.55
C ILE A 217 16.08 2.17 2.32
N ASN A 218 15.32 1.68 1.34
CA ASN A 218 15.89 0.97 0.20
C ASN A 218 16.28 1.90 -0.96
N GLN A 219 15.96 3.20 -0.89
CA GLN A 219 16.31 4.17 -1.93
C GLN A 219 17.52 5.05 -1.58
N HIS A 220 17.91 5.11 -0.31
CA HIS A 220 18.98 5.97 0.18
C HIS A 220 19.88 5.21 1.16
N GLU A 221 21.18 5.14 0.86
CA GLU A 221 22.15 4.36 1.65
C GLU A 221 22.36 4.91 3.07
N GLU A 222 22.05 6.18 3.29
CA GLU A 222 22.16 6.87 4.57
C GLU A 222 20.91 6.77 5.46
N ASP A 223 19.81 6.21 4.95
CA ASP A 223 18.56 6.13 5.69
C ASP A 223 18.49 4.86 6.56
N TYR A 224 17.97 4.98 7.78
CA TYR A 224 17.83 3.86 8.71
C TYR A 224 16.62 4.00 9.65
N LEU A 225 16.14 2.87 10.19
CA LEU A 225 15.07 2.83 11.20
C LEU A 225 15.54 3.46 12.52
N GLY A 226 14.70 4.32 13.10
CA GLY A 226 15.00 5.04 14.33
C GLY A 226 15.20 6.53 14.12
N GLN A 227 15.67 7.23 15.15
CA GLN A 227 15.97 8.65 15.10
C GLN A 227 17.44 8.88 14.71
N CYS A 228 17.76 10.05 14.13
CA CYS A 228 19.12 10.31 13.63
C CYS A 228 20.22 10.40 14.70
N ASN A 229 19.86 10.40 15.99
CA ASN A 229 20.78 10.55 17.11
C ASN A 229 20.83 9.31 18.00
N ASP A 230 20.27 8.19 17.53
CA ASP A 230 20.26 6.91 18.22
C ASP A 230 21.62 6.19 18.14
#